data_AF-A0A831LE21-F1
#
_entry.id   AF-A0A831LE21-F1
#
_cell.length_a   1.000
_cell.length_b   1.000
_cell.length_c   1.000
_cell.angle_alpha   90.00
_cell.angle_beta   90.00
_cell.angle_gamma   90.00
#
_symmetry.space_group_name_H-M   'P 1'
#
loop_
_entity.id
_entity.type
_entity.pdbx_description
1 polymer ?
#
loop_
_entity_poly.entity_id
_entity_poly.type
_entity_poly.pdbx_seq_one_letter_code
_entity_poly.pdbx_strand_id
1 'polypeptide(L)'
;MLKKTIFNISYPDQERVVKELLTESRESSDFYLLLGLASAITALGLLADSVIVIIGGMLVAPLLFPILGLSLSLVTSSRLGVEKFLKMIIRSVLLVVLASVVVALLFGHVDSKEHYILMEGVESNLIYFLVAFSAGSAAAFSWIRQGLSATLPGVAVAVSLVPPLSSFGVSLVSLSIGTSLNSLSMFVINLLGIILSAMVIFSISGFSNLQREEEERITEQDVEGKIREKALKEQVGKEDGENSE
;
A
#
# COMPACT_ATOMS: atom_id res chain seq x y z
N MET A 1 -23.97 -25.69 21.02
CA MET A 1 -23.79 -24.27 20.65
C MET A 1 -22.32 -23.91 20.86
N LEU A 2 -21.48 -24.09 19.83
CA LEU A 2 -20.03 -23.89 19.93
C LEU A 2 -19.71 -22.39 19.91
N LYS A 3 -18.95 -21.92 20.90
CA LYS A 3 -18.35 -20.58 20.94
C LYS A 3 -17.58 -20.38 19.62
N LYS A 4 -18.09 -19.53 18.72
CA LYS A 4 -17.28 -18.96 17.64
C LYS A 4 -16.23 -18.06 18.31
N THR A 5 -15.04 -18.60 18.53
CA THR A 5 -13.87 -17.78 18.91
C THR A 5 -13.69 -16.69 17.85
N ILE A 6 -13.28 -15.49 18.27
CA ILE A 6 -13.18 -14.31 17.39
C ILE A 6 -12.28 -14.56 16.15
N PHE A 7 -11.36 -15.51 16.24
CA PHE A 7 -10.41 -15.87 15.17
C PHE A 7 -10.71 -17.21 14.47
N ASN A 8 -11.80 -17.91 14.81
CA ASN A 8 -12.16 -19.15 14.12
C ASN A 8 -13.00 -18.85 12.88
N ILE A 9 -12.34 -18.76 11.72
CA ILE A 9 -12.94 -18.43 10.43
C ILE A 9 -13.22 -19.72 9.65
N SER A 10 -14.40 -19.80 9.02
CA SER A 10 -14.75 -20.96 8.21
C SER A 10 -13.97 -20.97 6.90
N TYR A 11 -13.64 -22.14 6.35
CA TYR A 11 -12.90 -22.25 5.09
C TYR A 11 -13.53 -21.45 3.93
N PRO A 12 -14.87 -21.44 3.71
CA PRO A 12 -15.48 -20.59 2.68
C PRO A 12 -15.28 -19.08 2.92
N ASP A 13 -15.23 -18.66 4.19
CA ASP A 13 -14.95 -17.27 4.53
C ASP A 13 -13.48 -16.90 4.27
N GLN A 14 -12.56 -17.83 4.52
CA GLN A 14 -11.14 -17.64 4.21
C GLN A 14 -10.91 -17.54 2.69
N GLU A 15 -11.50 -18.43 1.89
CA GLU A 15 -11.40 -18.39 0.43
C GLU A 15 -11.93 -17.06 -0.13
N ARG A 16 -13.08 -16.60 0.39
CA ARG A 16 -13.65 -15.29 0.05
C ARG A 16 -12.65 -14.16 0.35
N VAL A 17 -12.06 -14.17 1.55
CA VAL A 17 -11.08 -13.15 1.97
C VAL A 17 -9.86 -13.13 1.06
N VAL A 18 -9.31 -14.30 0.72
CA VAL A 18 -8.20 -14.42 -0.25
C VAL A 18 -8.61 -13.82 -1.59
N LYS A 19 -9.78 -14.22 -2.12
CA LYS A 19 -10.27 -13.74 -3.41
C LYS A 19 -10.48 -12.23 -3.44
N GLU A 20 -11.13 -11.66 -2.44
CA GLU A 20 -11.36 -10.22 -2.33
C GLU A 20 -10.04 -9.46 -2.20
N LEU A 21 -9.12 -9.92 -1.35
CA LEU A 21 -7.83 -9.27 -1.15
C LEU A 21 -7.01 -9.23 -2.43
N LEU A 22 -6.91 -10.37 -3.13
CA LEU A 22 -6.19 -10.47 -4.40
C LEU A 22 -6.84 -9.58 -5.47
N THR A 23 -8.16 -9.41 -5.44
CA THR A 23 -8.88 -8.56 -6.40
C THR A 23 -8.59 -7.08 -6.18
N GLU A 24 -8.60 -6.63 -4.92
CA GLU A 24 -8.27 -5.24 -4.54
C GLU A 24 -6.78 -4.94 -4.68
N SER A 25 -5.93 -5.95 -4.55
CA SER A 25 -4.48 -5.83 -4.74
C SER A 25 -4.04 -5.97 -6.20
N ARG A 26 -4.97 -5.85 -7.16
CA ARG A 26 -4.64 -5.93 -8.59
C ARG A 26 -3.85 -4.70 -9.03
N GLU A 27 -2.71 -4.95 -9.67
CA GLU A 27 -1.99 -3.91 -10.40
C GLU A 27 -2.85 -3.42 -11.58
N SER A 28 -3.15 -2.13 -11.61
CA SER A 28 -3.89 -1.49 -12.70
C SER A 28 -3.37 -0.06 -12.93
N SER A 29 -3.66 0.50 -14.10
CA SER A 29 -3.34 1.90 -14.39
C SER A 29 -4.04 2.85 -13.41
N ASP A 30 -5.28 2.54 -13.03
CA ASP A 30 -6.04 3.32 -12.05
C ASP A 30 -5.37 3.32 -10.67
N PHE A 31 -4.87 2.16 -10.22
CA PHE A 31 -4.11 2.05 -8.98
C PHE A 31 -2.89 2.98 -8.97
N TYR A 32 -2.06 2.93 -10.03
CA TYR A 32 -0.85 3.76 -10.11
C TYR A 32 -1.17 5.24 -10.32
N LEU A 33 -2.22 5.58 -11.07
CA LEU A 33 -2.68 6.95 -11.25
C LEU A 33 -3.13 7.55 -9.91
N LEU A 34 -4.00 6.85 -9.17
CA LEU A 34 -4.46 7.29 -7.86
C LEU A 34 -3.30 7.42 -6.87
N LEU A 35 -2.37 6.47 -6.85
CA LEU A 35 -1.19 6.52 -5.99
C LEU A 35 -0.27 7.70 -6.33
N GLY A 36 -0.05 7.96 -7.62
CA GLY A 36 0.75 9.11 -8.09
C GLY A 36 0.10 10.45 -7.70
N LEU A 37 -1.21 10.57 -7.89
CA LEU A 37 -1.98 11.77 -7.49
C LEU A 37 -1.99 11.95 -5.96
N ALA A 38 -2.20 10.86 -5.20
CA ALA A 38 -2.14 10.88 -3.74
C ALA A 38 -0.77 11.36 -3.24
N SER A 39 0.32 10.88 -3.85
CA SER A 39 1.68 11.32 -3.57
C SER A 39 1.87 12.81 -3.89
N ALA A 40 1.41 13.27 -5.06
CA ALA A 40 1.53 14.66 -5.44
C ALA A 40 0.78 15.60 -4.49
N ILE A 41 -0.46 15.25 -4.11
CA ILE A 41 -1.26 16.00 -3.12
C ILE A 41 -0.54 16.02 -1.77
N THR A 42 -0.02 14.88 -1.33
CA THR A 42 0.71 14.76 -0.06
C THR A 42 1.97 15.63 -0.06
N ALA A 43 2.76 15.60 -1.14
CA ALA A 43 3.95 16.42 -1.31
C ALA A 43 3.62 17.93 -1.35
N LEU A 44 2.56 18.33 -2.05
CA LEU A 44 2.07 19.71 -2.02
C LEU A 44 1.63 20.13 -0.61
N GLY A 45 0.95 19.23 0.11
CA GLY A 45 0.57 19.47 1.50
C GLY A 45 1.78 19.65 2.42
N LEU A 46 2.86 18.89 2.21
CA LEU A 46 4.12 19.04 2.94
C LEU A 46 4.80 20.37 2.63
N LEU A 47 4.89 20.77 1.35
CA LEU A 47 5.47 22.05 0.94
C LEU A 47 4.64 23.26 1.42
N ALA A 48 3.33 23.08 1.56
CA ALA A 48 2.41 24.10 2.06
C ALA A 48 2.21 24.08 3.59
N ASP A 49 2.92 23.21 4.32
CA ASP A 49 2.76 22.99 5.77
C ASP A 49 1.28 22.78 6.19
N SER A 50 0.54 21.97 5.42
CA SER A 50 -0.90 21.79 5.59
C SER A 50 -1.27 20.35 5.86
N VAL A 51 -1.38 20.00 7.16
CA VAL A 51 -1.81 18.67 7.61
C VAL A 51 -3.15 18.23 6.98
N ILE A 52 -4.07 19.16 6.73
CA ILE A 52 -5.36 18.87 6.10
C ILE A 52 -5.17 18.35 4.66
N VAL A 53 -4.31 19.00 3.88
CA VAL A 53 -4.02 18.58 2.50
C VAL A 53 -3.26 17.25 2.50
N ILE A 54 -2.32 17.08 3.42
CA ILE A 54 -1.57 15.84 3.58
C ILE A 54 -2.55 14.69 3.87
N ILE A 55 -3.47 14.85 4.82
CA ILE A 55 -4.52 13.84 5.11
C ILE A 55 -5.39 13.58 3.87
N GLY A 56 -5.80 14.63 3.14
CA GLY A 56 -6.58 14.49 1.92
C GLY A 56 -5.89 13.61 0.87
N GLY A 57 -4.57 13.75 0.68
CA GLY A 57 -3.79 12.90 -0.21
C GLY A 57 -3.73 11.45 0.27
N MET A 58 -3.52 11.21 1.56
CA MET A 58 -3.48 9.86 2.14
C MET A 58 -4.77 9.08 1.92
N LEU A 59 -5.94 9.73 1.99
CA LEU A 59 -7.25 9.08 1.83
C LEU A 59 -7.46 8.43 0.46
N VAL A 60 -6.73 8.89 -0.56
CA VAL A 60 -6.85 8.41 -1.94
C VAL A 60 -5.93 7.21 -2.21
N ALA A 61 -4.88 7.02 -1.40
CA ALA A 61 -3.81 6.07 -1.70
C ALA A 61 -4.23 4.60 -1.50
N PRO A 62 -4.16 3.74 -2.53
CA PRO A 62 -4.58 2.33 -2.43
C PRO A 62 -3.51 1.38 -1.84
N LEU A 63 -2.50 1.91 -1.12
CA LEU A 63 -1.30 1.16 -0.74
C LEU A 63 -1.55 0.02 0.29
N LEU A 64 -2.68 0.05 1.01
CA LEU A 64 -3.01 -0.97 2.01
C LEU A 64 -3.07 -2.38 1.40
N PHE A 65 -3.74 -2.54 0.26
CA PHE A 65 -4.06 -3.84 -0.32
C PHE A 65 -2.82 -4.68 -0.64
N PRO A 66 -1.83 -4.19 -1.41
CA PRO A 66 -0.63 -4.97 -1.68
C PRO A 66 0.17 -5.35 -0.42
N ILE A 67 0.10 -4.55 0.65
CA ILE A 67 0.78 -4.86 1.93
C ILE A 67 0.07 -5.99 2.66
N LEU A 68 -1.27 -5.97 2.70
CA LEU A 68 -2.05 -7.08 3.22
C LEU A 68 -1.87 -8.33 2.36
N GLY A 69 -1.82 -8.20 1.03
CA GLY A 69 -1.53 -9.28 0.08
C GLY A 69 -0.18 -9.93 0.38
N LEU A 70 0.89 -9.14 0.53
CA LEU A 70 2.21 -9.64 0.93
C LEU A 70 2.15 -10.39 2.28
N SER A 71 1.44 -9.84 3.25
CA SER A 71 1.30 -10.44 4.59
C SER A 71 0.57 -11.78 4.54
N LEU A 72 -0.46 -11.89 3.70
CA LEU A 72 -1.17 -13.14 3.42
C LEU A 72 -0.22 -14.15 2.76
N SER A 73 0.50 -13.77 1.70
CA SER A 73 1.42 -14.65 0.99
C SER A 73 2.56 -15.18 1.88
N LEU A 74 3.02 -14.36 2.84
CA LEU A 74 4.00 -14.79 3.83
C LEU A 74 3.42 -15.84 4.81
N VAL A 75 2.14 -15.73 5.17
CA VAL A 75 1.47 -16.68 6.07
C VAL A 75 1.12 -18.00 5.37
N THR A 76 0.66 -17.93 4.13
CA THR A 76 0.38 -19.11 3.29
C THR A 76 1.65 -19.76 2.75
N SER A 77 2.82 -19.10 2.88
CA SER A 77 4.07 -19.50 2.24
C SER A 77 4.01 -19.54 0.70
N SER A 78 3.12 -18.74 0.09
CA SER A 78 3.04 -18.59 -1.36
C SER A 78 4.22 -17.78 -1.90
N ARG A 79 5.21 -18.45 -2.46
CA ARG A 79 6.37 -17.77 -3.05
C ARG A 79 5.96 -16.87 -4.23
N LEU A 80 4.98 -17.32 -5.02
CA LEU A 80 4.43 -16.55 -6.13
C LEU A 80 3.79 -15.25 -5.65
N GLY A 81 2.98 -15.31 -4.59
CA GLY A 81 2.36 -14.15 -3.97
C GLY A 81 3.37 -13.18 -3.36
N VAL A 82 4.36 -13.69 -2.63
CA VAL A 82 5.44 -12.87 -2.05
C VAL A 82 6.19 -12.11 -3.15
N GLU A 83 6.61 -12.79 -4.23
CA GLU A 83 7.32 -12.14 -5.33
C GLU A 83 6.45 -11.10 -6.05
N LYS A 84 5.16 -11.38 -6.25
CA LYS A 84 4.19 -10.45 -6.87
C LYS A 84 4.00 -9.19 -6.04
N PHE A 85 3.59 -9.34 -4.77
CA PHE A 85 3.28 -8.19 -3.93
C PHE A 85 4.51 -7.39 -3.53
N LEU A 86 5.67 -8.04 -3.34
CA LEU A 86 6.90 -7.32 -3.07
C LEU A 86 7.31 -6.42 -4.26
N LYS A 87 7.18 -6.91 -5.50
CA LYS A 87 7.41 -6.09 -6.71
C LYS A 87 6.42 -4.93 -6.79
N MET A 88 5.14 -5.19 -6.52
CA MET A 88 4.09 -4.15 -6.51
C MET A 88 4.38 -3.05 -5.48
N ILE A 89 4.78 -3.43 -4.27
CA ILE A 89 5.17 -2.49 -3.20
C ILE A 89 6.40 -1.68 -3.62
N ILE A 90 7.45 -2.32 -4.16
CA ILE A 90 8.65 -1.61 -4.62
C ILE A 90 8.31 -0.59 -5.72
N ARG A 91 7.49 -0.96 -6.71
CA ARG A 91 7.02 -0.06 -7.77
C ARG A 91 6.22 1.11 -7.20
N SER A 92 5.32 0.81 -6.27
CA SER A 92 4.50 1.81 -5.57
C SER A 92 5.38 2.80 -4.80
N VAL A 93 6.39 2.29 -4.09
CA VAL A 93 7.34 3.10 -3.34
C VAL A 93 8.10 4.04 -4.26
N LEU A 94 8.66 3.50 -5.34
CA LEU A 94 9.38 4.29 -6.34
C LEU A 94 8.49 5.36 -6.96
N LEU A 95 7.24 5.03 -7.29
CA LEU A 95 6.29 6.00 -7.86
C LEU A 95 5.99 7.14 -6.88
N VAL A 96 5.72 6.83 -5.61
CA VAL A 96 5.45 7.85 -4.59
C VAL A 96 6.65 8.78 -4.45
N VAL A 97 7.86 8.23 -4.32
CA VAL A 97 9.10 9.02 -4.22
C VAL A 97 9.30 9.89 -5.46
N LEU A 98 9.19 9.32 -6.66
CA LEU A 98 9.38 10.05 -7.91
C LEU A 98 8.36 11.18 -8.08
N ALA A 99 7.07 10.92 -7.81
CA ALA A 99 6.03 11.94 -7.88
C ALA A 99 6.29 13.08 -6.87
N SER A 100 6.73 12.75 -5.65
CA SER A 100 7.08 13.74 -4.64
C SER A 100 8.32 14.56 -5.01
N VAL A 101 9.35 13.92 -5.59
CA VAL A 101 10.53 14.61 -6.15
C VAL A 101 10.12 15.58 -7.26
N VAL A 102 9.25 15.16 -8.19
CA VAL A 102 8.77 16.02 -9.28
C VAL A 102 8.01 17.23 -8.71
N VAL A 103 7.11 17.03 -7.75
CA VAL A 103 6.41 18.13 -7.09
C VAL A 103 7.39 19.07 -6.38
N ALA A 104 8.37 18.53 -5.65
CA ALA A 104 9.38 19.34 -4.98
C ALA A 104 10.27 20.12 -5.95
N LEU A 105 10.61 19.58 -7.12
CA LEU A 105 11.35 20.30 -8.16
C LEU A 105 10.54 21.44 -8.79
N LEU A 106 9.22 21.26 -8.93
CA LEU A 106 8.33 22.25 -9.55
C LEU A 106 7.92 23.37 -8.58
N PHE A 107 7.72 23.04 -7.31
CA PHE A 107 7.08 23.94 -6.33
C PHE A 107 7.90 24.17 -5.05
N GLY A 108 8.99 23.43 -4.85
CA GLY A 108 9.87 23.58 -3.70
C GLY A 108 10.66 24.88 -3.78
N HIS A 109 10.45 25.78 -2.81
CA HIS A 109 11.29 26.96 -2.66
C HIS A 109 12.53 26.58 -1.84
N VAL A 110 13.73 26.89 -2.35
CA VAL A 110 15.02 26.52 -1.76
C VAL A 110 15.24 27.11 -0.35
N ASP A 111 14.50 28.15 0.02
CA ASP A 111 14.59 28.85 1.32
C ASP A 111 13.50 28.46 2.35
N SER A 112 12.69 27.43 2.07
CA SER A 112 11.64 26.99 3.00
C SER A 112 12.28 26.38 4.25
N LYS A 113 12.17 27.07 5.39
CA LYS A 113 12.63 26.60 6.71
C LYS A 113 12.20 25.15 6.94
N GLU A 114 13.15 24.31 7.35
CA GLU A 114 12.90 22.91 7.70
C GLU A 114 11.78 22.80 8.73
N HIS A 115 10.60 22.33 8.32
CA HIS A 115 9.66 21.62 9.17
C HIS A 115 8.83 20.69 8.29
N TYR A 116 9.35 19.48 8.07
CA TYR A 116 8.58 18.40 7.48
C TYR A 116 8.29 17.41 8.60
N ILE A 117 7.19 17.69 9.32
CA ILE A 117 6.47 16.88 10.32
C ILE A 117 7.21 15.58 10.70
N LEU A 118 8.28 15.67 11.50
CA LEU A 118 8.96 14.50 12.05
C LEU A 118 9.45 14.84 13.45
N MET A 119 8.81 14.22 14.44
CA MET A 119 9.32 14.21 15.81
C MET A 119 10.61 13.38 15.86
N GLU A 120 11.72 14.04 16.19
CA GLU A 120 13.03 13.41 16.32
C GLU A 120 13.08 12.42 17.50
N GLY A 121 13.83 11.31 17.35
CA GLY A 121 14.24 10.45 18.47
C GLY A 121 13.95 8.95 18.31
N VAL A 122 14.78 8.12 18.95
CA VAL A 122 14.65 6.65 18.99
C VAL A 122 13.39 6.22 19.77
N GLU A 123 12.98 6.97 20.79
CA GLU A 123 11.74 6.68 21.53
C GLU A 123 10.49 6.83 20.64
N SER A 124 10.53 7.76 19.69
CA SER A 124 9.46 7.96 18.71
C SER A 124 9.28 6.75 17.79
N ASN A 125 10.37 6.05 17.44
CA ASN A 125 10.34 4.88 16.54
C ASN A 125 9.50 3.71 17.09
N LEU A 126 9.58 3.44 18.40
CA LEU A 126 8.79 2.37 19.01
C LEU A 126 7.31 2.73 19.04
N ILE A 127 6.98 4.00 19.33
CA ILE A 127 5.59 4.48 19.31
C ILE A 127 5.01 4.35 17.90
N TYR A 128 5.75 4.79 16.88
CA TYR A 128 5.31 4.65 15.48
C TYR A 128 5.13 3.19 15.08
N PHE A 129 6.05 2.30 15.48
CA PHE A 129 5.89 0.87 15.28
C PHE A 129 4.59 0.34 15.91
N LEU A 130 4.31 0.68 17.17
CA LEU A 130 3.11 0.23 17.87
C LEU A 130 1.82 0.78 17.24
N VAL A 131 1.84 2.02 16.77
CA VAL A 131 0.72 2.62 16.02
C VAL A 131 0.50 1.87 14.71
N ALA A 132 1.57 1.66 13.93
CA ALA A 132 1.52 0.93 12.67
C ALA A 132 1.08 -0.54 12.86
N PHE A 133 1.58 -1.20 13.90
CA PHE A 133 1.19 -2.55 14.30
C PHE A 133 -0.29 -2.63 14.67
N SER A 134 -0.81 -1.63 15.39
CA SER A 134 -2.23 -1.55 15.76
C SER A 134 -3.10 -1.29 14.53
N ALA A 135 -2.69 -0.40 13.64
CA ALA A 135 -3.38 -0.11 12.37
C ALA A 135 -3.42 -1.33 11.44
N GLY A 136 -2.29 -2.02 11.27
CA GLY A 136 -2.21 -3.25 10.49
C GLY A 136 -3.04 -4.39 11.07
N SER A 137 -3.04 -4.54 12.41
CA SER A 137 -3.92 -5.49 13.11
C SER A 137 -5.39 -5.18 12.81
N ALA A 138 -5.80 -3.91 12.95
CA ALA A 138 -7.17 -3.48 12.69
C ALA A 138 -7.56 -3.67 11.21
N ALA A 139 -6.65 -3.42 10.28
CA ALA A 139 -6.87 -3.60 8.85
C ALA A 139 -7.05 -5.07 8.48
N ALA A 140 -6.12 -5.93 8.89
CA ALA A 140 -6.23 -7.37 8.67
C ALA A 140 -7.48 -7.94 9.37
N PHE A 141 -7.78 -7.50 10.60
CA PHE A 141 -8.96 -7.94 11.33
C PHE A 141 -10.28 -7.53 10.67
N SER A 142 -10.34 -6.30 10.13
CA SER A 142 -11.51 -5.84 9.39
C SER A 142 -11.68 -6.59 8.08
N TRP A 143 -10.56 -6.96 7.43
CA TRP A 143 -10.58 -7.71 6.18
C TRP A 143 -11.13 -9.13 6.36
N ILE A 144 -10.75 -9.80 7.44
CA ILE A 144 -11.22 -11.16 7.73
C ILE A 144 -12.67 -11.22 8.24
N ARG A 145 -13.25 -10.09 8.67
CA ARG A 145 -14.58 -10.03 9.29
C ARG A 145 -15.63 -9.44 8.35
N GLN A 146 -16.60 -10.27 7.97
CA GLN A 146 -17.77 -9.80 7.23
C GLN A 146 -18.51 -8.69 8.01
N GLY A 147 -18.88 -7.62 7.32
CA GLY A 147 -19.65 -6.51 7.85
C GLY A 147 -18.82 -5.42 8.55
N LEU A 148 -17.50 -5.56 8.64
CA LEU A 148 -16.62 -4.47 9.06
C LEU A 148 -16.08 -3.73 7.82
N SER A 149 -16.14 -2.41 7.85
CA SER A 149 -15.55 -1.58 6.80
C SER A 149 -14.04 -1.57 6.93
N ALA A 150 -13.35 -1.96 5.86
CA ALA A 150 -11.89 -1.84 5.77
C ALA A 150 -11.40 -0.40 5.54
N THR A 151 -12.31 0.54 5.31
CA THR A 151 -11.98 1.93 4.98
C THR A 151 -11.24 2.62 6.12
N LEU A 152 -11.74 2.53 7.35
CA LEU A 152 -11.16 3.28 8.47
C LEU A 152 -9.74 2.81 8.86
N PRO A 153 -9.45 1.50 8.98
CA PRO A 153 -8.07 1.04 9.14
C PRO A 153 -7.19 1.32 7.92
N GLY A 154 -7.76 1.31 6.70
CA GLY A 154 -7.05 1.68 5.48
C GLY A 154 -6.53 3.10 5.49
N VAL A 155 -7.35 4.04 6.01
CA VAL A 155 -6.91 5.42 6.25
C VAL A 155 -5.74 5.46 7.24
N ALA A 156 -5.84 4.75 8.38
CA ALA A 156 -4.77 4.73 9.38
C ALA A 156 -3.45 4.20 8.79
N VAL A 157 -3.50 3.16 7.95
CA VAL A 157 -2.32 2.61 7.27
C VAL A 157 -1.76 3.59 6.23
N ALA A 158 -2.61 4.25 5.45
CA ALA A 158 -2.17 5.25 4.47
C ALA A 158 -1.48 6.44 5.16
N VAL A 159 -2.01 6.88 6.31
CA VAL A 159 -1.42 7.93 7.16
C VAL A 159 -0.03 7.55 7.64
N SER A 160 0.20 6.27 7.96
CA SER A 160 1.51 5.79 8.43
C SER A 160 2.55 5.61 7.31
N LEU A 161 2.17 5.59 6.03
CA LEU A 161 3.08 5.20 4.94
C LEU A 161 3.32 6.28 3.89
N VAL A 162 2.27 6.89 3.36
CA VAL A 162 2.38 7.85 2.25
C VAL A 162 3.14 9.11 2.69
N PRO A 163 2.85 9.74 3.84
CA PRO A 163 3.52 10.98 4.24
C PRO A 163 5.02 10.81 4.51
N PRO A 164 5.49 9.79 5.25
CA PRO A 164 6.94 9.56 5.40
C PRO A 164 7.62 9.34 4.05
N LEU A 165 6.96 8.65 3.11
CA LEU A 165 7.56 8.39 1.81
C LEU A 165 7.57 9.62 0.90
N SER A 166 6.52 10.44 0.93
CA SER A 166 6.49 11.73 0.26
C SER A 166 7.48 12.72 0.86
N SER A 167 7.62 12.75 2.19
CA SER A 167 8.63 13.52 2.92
C SER A 167 10.03 13.13 2.48
N PHE A 168 10.31 11.83 2.36
CA PHE A 168 11.57 11.34 1.81
C PHE A 168 11.82 11.85 0.39
N GLY A 169 10.82 11.79 -0.51
CA GLY A 169 10.95 12.31 -1.87
C GLY A 169 11.21 13.83 -1.91
N VAL A 170 10.50 14.62 -1.09
CA VAL A 170 10.70 16.07 -1.00
C VAL A 170 12.09 16.41 -0.45
N SER A 171 12.54 15.72 0.60
CA SER A 171 13.83 16.00 1.26
C SER A 171 15.04 15.65 0.39
N LEU A 172 14.89 14.75 -0.58
CA LEU A 172 15.93 14.47 -1.59
C LEU A 172 16.24 15.71 -2.45
N VAL A 173 15.25 16.54 -2.74
CA VAL A 173 15.43 17.78 -3.53
C VAL A 173 16.06 18.88 -2.68
N SER A 174 15.65 19.00 -1.43
CA SER A 174 16.23 19.97 -0.47
C SER A 174 17.61 19.57 0.04
N LEU A 175 18.16 18.41 -0.37
CA LEU A 175 19.45 17.87 0.06
C LEU A 175 19.59 17.68 1.58
N SER A 176 18.48 17.60 2.32
CA SER A 176 18.50 17.37 3.77
C SER A 176 18.63 15.87 4.05
N ILE A 177 19.86 15.43 4.31
CA ILE A 177 20.18 14.03 4.58
C ILE A 177 19.49 13.54 5.86
N GLY A 178 19.44 14.39 6.90
CA GLY A 178 18.82 14.05 8.18
C GLY A 178 17.33 13.75 8.03
N THR A 179 16.58 14.66 7.40
CA THR A 179 15.14 14.47 7.13
C THR A 179 14.88 13.28 6.22
N SER A 180 15.74 13.06 5.21
CA SER A 180 15.61 11.92 4.31
C SER A 180 15.74 10.58 5.04
N LEU A 181 16.81 10.41 5.84
CA LEU A 181 17.05 9.17 6.57
C LEU A 181 15.98 8.91 7.65
N ASN A 182 15.51 9.96 8.33
CA ASN A 182 14.44 9.83 9.31
C ASN A 182 13.11 9.43 8.66
N SER A 183 12.75 10.09 7.55
CA SER A 183 11.53 9.79 6.76
C SER A 183 11.53 8.33 6.27
N LEU A 184 12.66 7.90 5.71
CA LEU A 184 12.81 6.54 5.20
C LEU A 184 12.76 5.50 6.34
N SER A 185 13.42 5.79 7.47
CA SER A 185 13.40 4.91 8.65
C SER A 185 11.99 4.76 9.20
N MET A 186 11.23 5.85 9.30
CA MET A 186 9.83 5.84 9.74
C MET A 186 8.95 5.03 8.79
N PHE A 187 9.12 5.21 7.48
CA PHE A 187 8.43 4.39 6.47
C PHE A 187 8.71 2.89 6.67
N VAL A 188 9.98 2.50 6.81
CA VAL A 188 10.38 1.10 6.97
C VAL A 188 9.81 0.49 8.26
N ILE A 189 9.92 1.20 9.38
CA ILE A 189 9.39 0.74 10.68
C ILE A 189 7.87 0.54 10.60
N ASN A 190 7.16 1.49 10.00
CA ASN A 190 5.71 1.40 9.86
C ASN A 190 5.30 0.26 8.92
N LEU A 191 5.98 0.12 7.78
CA LEU A 191 5.74 -0.97 6.84
C LEU A 191 5.93 -2.34 7.52
N LEU A 192 7.02 -2.52 8.26
CA LEU A 192 7.28 -3.75 9.00
C LEU A 192 6.23 -3.99 10.10
N GLY A 193 5.83 -2.96 10.84
CA GLY A 193 4.78 -3.07 11.85
C GLY A 193 3.45 -3.54 11.27
N ILE A 194 3.05 -2.98 10.12
CA ILE A 194 1.82 -3.38 9.42
C ILE A 194 1.92 -4.81 8.90
N ILE A 195 3.03 -5.19 8.26
CA ILE A 195 3.23 -6.55 7.74
C ILE A 195 3.18 -7.58 8.89
N LEU A 196 3.97 -7.35 9.95
CA LEU A 196 4.05 -8.28 11.08
C LEU A 196 2.70 -8.45 11.79
N SER A 197 1.98 -7.34 12.02
CA SER A 197 0.66 -7.41 12.64
C SER A 197 -0.37 -8.13 11.78
N ALA A 198 -0.40 -7.85 10.47
CA ALA A 198 -1.29 -8.54 9.55
C ALA A 198 -0.96 -10.04 9.45
N MET A 199 0.33 -10.41 9.44
CA MET A 199 0.77 -11.81 9.51
C MET A 199 0.26 -12.50 10.78
N VAL A 200 0.36 -11.85 11.94
CA VAL A 200 -0.17 -12.40 13.20
C VAL A 200 -1.66 -12.66 13.07
N ILE A 201 -2.45 -11.70 12.58
CA ILE A 201 -3.90 -11.82 12.43
C ILE A 201 -4.28 -12.93 11.44
N PHE A 202 -3.65 -13.01 10.28
CA PHE A 202 -3.93 -14.08 9.31
C PHE A 202 -3.50 -15.46 9.84
N SER A 203 -2.36 -15.55 10.53
CA SER A 203 -1.86 -16.80 11.11
C SER A 203 -2.82 -17.36 12.18
N ILE A 204 -3.22 -16.53 13.16
CA ILE A 204 -4.16 -16.97 14.21
C ILE A 204 -5.58 -17.23 13.65
N SER A 205 -5.89 -16.71 12.46
CA SER A 205 -7.16 -16.93 11.78
C SER A 205 -7.16 -18.15 10.84
N GLY A 206 -6.06 -18.90 10.80
CA GLY A 206 -5.97 -20.20 10.12
C GLY A 206 -5.70 -20.14 8.62
N PHE A 207 -5.13 -19.05 8.10
CA PHE A 207 -4.85 -18.91 6.66
C PHE A 207 -3.62 -19.71 6.19
N SER A 208 -2.83 -20.32 7.09
CA SER A 208 -1.54 -20.94 6.77
C SER A 208 -1.59 -22.08 5.73
N ASN A 209 -2.73 -22.76 5.59
CA ASN A 209 -2.87 -23.91 4.69
C ASN A 209 -3.50 -23.57 3.33
N LEU A 210 -3.59 -22.29 2.97
CA LEU A 210 -4.25 -21.80 1.75
C LEU A 210 -3.29 -21.45 0.60
N GLN A 211 -2.08 -22.03 0.62
CA GLN A 211 -1.05 -21.75 -0.38
C GLN A 211 -1.56 -21.99 -1.80
N ARG A 212 -2.21 -23.15 -2.01
CA ARG A 212 -2.64 -23.59 -3.34
C ARG A 212 -3.74 -22.69 -3.88
N GLU A 213 -4.73 -22.38 -3.04
CA GLU A 213 -5.85 -21.52 -3.35
C GLU A 213 -5.39 -20.11 -3.72
N GLU A 214 -4.41 -19.57 -2.97
CA GLU A 214 -3.83 -18.28 -3.28
C GLU A 214 -3.06 -18.29 -4.62
N GLU A 215 -2.20 -19.29 -4.84
CA GLU A 215 -1.39 -19.40 -6.07
C GLU A 215 -2.25 -19.63 -7.33
N GLU A 216 -3.29 -20.45 -7.24
CA GLU A 216 -4.27 -20.67 -8.31
C GLU A 216 -4.95 -19.34 -8.68
N ARG A 217 -5.42 -18.59 -7.68
CA ARG A 217 -6.08 -17.29 -7.89
C ARG A 217 -5.14 -16.24 -8.47
N ILE A 218 -3.90 -16.16 -8.00
CA ILE A 218 -2.90 -15.24 -8.56
C ILE A 218 -2.67 -15.55 -10.04
N THR A 219 -2.55 -16.83 -10.38
CA THR A 219 -2.33 -17.29 -11.76
C THR A 219 -3.52 -16.95 -12.65
N GLU A 220 -4.75 -17.22 -12.19
CA GLU A 220 -6.00 -16.84 -12.88
C GLU A 220 -6.00 -15.34 -13.21
N GLN A 221 -5.71 -14.50 -12.22
CA GLN A 221 -5.69 -13.06 -12.41
C GLN A 221 -4.63 -12.58 -13.41
N ASP A 222 -3.44 -13.16 -13.38
CA ASP A 222 -2.34 -12.80 -14.28
C ASP A 222 -2.66 -13.22 -15.73
N VAL A 223 -3.34 -14.35 -15.92
CA VAL A 223 -3.84 -14.80 -17.23
C VAL A 223 -4.92 -13.85 -17.76
N GLU A 224 -5.92 -13.52 -16.95
CA GLU A 224 -6.97 -12.56 -17.31
C GLU A 224 -6.39 -11.18 -17.69
N GLY A 225 -5.40 -10.71 -16.93
CA GLY A 225 -4.69 -9.46 -17.20
C GLY A 225 -4.01 -9.45 -18.57
N LYS A 226 -3.31 -10.53 -18.92
CA LYS A 226 -2.65 -10.69 -20.23
C LYS A 226 -3.64 -10.75 -21.39
N ILE A 227 -4.77 -11.44 -21.21
CA ILE A 227 -5.84 -11.51 -22.22
C ILE A 227 -6.42 -10.11 -22.47
N ARG A 228 -6.71 -9.38 -21.39
CA ARG A 228 -7.23 -8.00 -21.47
C ARG A 228 -6.25 -7.07 -22.18
N GLU A 229 -4.96 -7.13 -21.82
CA GLU A 229 -3.92 -6.32 -22.45
C GLU A 229 -3.79 -6.61 -23.96
N LYS A 230 -3.83 -7.90 -24.34
CA LYS A 230 -3.79 -8.31 -25.74
C LYS A 230 -5.01 -7.79 -26.52
N ALA A 231 -6.20 -7.90 -25.95
CA ALA A 231 -7.43 -7.39 -26.56
C ALA A 231 -7.40 -5.85 -26.76
N LEU A 232 -6.88 -5.11 -25.77
CA LEU A 232 -6.68 -3.65 -25.88
C LEU A 232 -5.71 -3.29 -27.01
N LYS A 233 -4.57 -3.99 -27.12
CA LYS A 233 -3.59 -3.77 -28.19
C LYS A 233 -4.15 -4.07 -29.58
N GLU A 234 -4.97 -5.11 -29.70
CA GLU A 234 -5.64 -5.47 -30.95
C GLU A 234 -6.73 -4.47 -31.36
N GLN A 235 -7.39 -3.81 -30.39
CA GLN A 235 -8.37 -2.75 -30.66
C GLN A 235 -7.68 -1.45 -31.10
N VAL A 236 -6.67 -0.99 -30.35
CA VAL A 236 -5.91 0.23 -30.69
C VAL A 236 -5.22 0.09 -32.06
N GLY A 237 -4.60 -1.06 -32.34
CA GLY A 237 -3.95 -1.29 -33.63
C GLY A 237 -4.91 -1.36 -34.83
N LYS A 238 -6.20 -1.61 -34.62
CA LYS A 238 -7.22 -1.53 -35.68
C LYS A 238 -7.68 -0.10 -35.94
N GLU A 239 -7.85 0.70 -34.89
CA GLU A 239 -8.20 2.13 -35.00
C GLU A 239 -7.09 2.95 -35.67
N ASP A 240 -5.81 2.63 -35.41
CA ASP A 240 -4.67 3.28 -36.09
C ASP A 240 -4.56 2.88 -37.58
N GLY A 241 -4.99 1.66 -37.94
CA GLY A 241 -5.01 1.16 -39.31
C GLY A 241 -6.11 1.78 -40.17
N GLU A 242 -7.30 2.01 -39.60
CA GLU A 242 -8.43 2.65 -40.31
C GLU A 242 -8.26 4.18 -40.47
N ASN A 243 -7.50 4.86 -39.60
CA ASN A 243 -7.21 6.29 -39.73
C ASN A 243 -6.02 6.60 -40.66
N SER A 244 -5.38 5.59 -41.24
CA SER A 244 -4.22 5.70 -42.14
C SER A 244 -4.55 5.44 -43.62
N GLU A 245 -5.80 5.08 -43.94
CA GLU A 245 -6.35 4.97 -45.31
C GLU A 245 -7.23 6.17 -45.68
#